data_AF-A0A1X0QZ82-F1
#
_entry.id   AF-A0A1X0QZ82-F1
#
_cell.length_a   1.000
_cell.length_b   1.000
_cell.length_c   1.000
_cell.angle_alpha   90.00
_cell.angle_beta   90.00
_cell.angle_gamma   90.00
#
_symmetry.space_group_name_H-M   'P 1'
#
loop_
_entity.id
_entity.type
_entity.pdbx_description
1 polymer ?
#
loop_
_entity_poly.entity_id
_entity_poly.type
_entity_poly.pdbx_seq_one_letter_code
_entity_poly.pdbx_strand_id
1 'polypeptide(L)'
;MADNRRSLLIYGAAATLVAVLGTSLVYYVIEDDKRAKRRRTAKQAERATLRLLDQIQSQQQVIESSISSVEPIIELDCDDKAFKQKEYTLAHSNELLLRLMEQLDAVRPLTLVVGQDLEPTEFERQLVDNLKNKKRNVIDSINELFRRLDICNERVKKEATKREEAAKEKARLEREEKERLAREEEERKKAEEEERKRIEEEKAQQAREEQERVAKEEALRRMREEEEQAAQEAIAKETDNHDDDKSFEEIQSNGQVEVSYIELNEVQEE
;
A
#
# COMPACT_ATOMS: atom_id res chain seq x y z
N MET A 1 -0.91 6.65 -116.31
CA MET A 1 -1.22 7.45 -115.08
C MET A 1 -2.26 6.78 -114.15
N ALA A 2 -3.09 5.83 -114.61
CA ALA A 2 -4.09 5.18 -113.76
C ALA A 2 -3.49 4.20 -112.73
N ASP A 3 -2.39 3.51 -113.07
CA ASP A 3 -1.77 2.52 -112.18
C ASP A 3 -1.10 3.14 -110.95
N ASN A 4 -0.46 4.31 -111.09
CA ASN A 4 0.15 5.04 -109.97
C ASN A 4 -0.89 5.55 -108.96
N ARG A 5 -2.11 5.84 -109.39
CA ARG A 5 -3.19 6.25 -108.47
C ARG A 5 -3.73 5.05 -107.69
N ARG A 6 -3.83 3.87 -108.32
CA ARG A 6 -4.28 2.64 -107.65
C ARG A 6 -3.24 2.14 -106.65
N SER A 7 -1.96 2.14 -107.01
CA SER A 7 -0.90 1.75 -106.07
C SER A 7 -0.83 2.70 -104.87
N LEU A 8 -0.93 4.01 -105.06
CA LEU A 8 -0.89 5.00 -103.97
C LEU A 8 -2.09 4.87 -103.02
N LEU A 9 -3.28 4.53 -103.53
CA LEU A 9 -4.45 4.21 -102.71
C LEU A 9 -4.27 2.91 -101.92
N ILE A 10 -3.69 1.87 -102.54
CA ILE A 10 -3.41 0.58 -101.88
C ILE A 10 -2.34 0.75 -100.79
N TYR A 11 -1.25 1.48 -101.06
CA TYR A 11 -0.21 1.76 -100.06
C TYR A 11 -0.72 2.66 -98.93
N GLY A 12 -1.57 3.65 -99.24
CA GLY A 12 -2.24 4.47 -98.22
C GLY A 12 -3.20 3.68 -97.34
N ALA A 13 -3.99 2.78 -97.92
CA ALA A 13 -4.87 1.87 -97.18
C ALA A 13 -4.07 0.86 -96.33
N ALA A 14 -2.95 0.34 -96.85
CA ALA A 14 -2.07 -0.56 -96.11
C ALA A 14 -1.39 0.15 -94.93
N ALA A 15 -0.89 1.37 -95.12
CA ALA A 15 -0.24 2.15 -94.07
C ALA A 15 -1.20 2.53 -92.93
N THR A 16 -2.44 2.90 -93.25
CA THR A 16 -3.48 3.19 -92.24
C THR A 16 -3.88 1.94 -91.46
N LEU A 17 -4.01 0.79 -92.10
CA LEU A 17 -4.26 -0.49 -91.42
C LEU A 17 -3.13 -0.86 -90.45
N VAL A 18 -1.86 -0.73 -90.87
CA VAL A 18 -0.70 -1.00 -90.02
C VAL A 18 -0.66 -0.04 -88.83
N ALA A 19 -0.98 1.25 -89.04
CA ALA A 19 -1.04 2.23 -87.95
C ALA A 19 -2.17 1.93 -86.94
N VAL A 20 -3.36 1.54 -87.41
CA VAL A 20 -4.49 1.18 -86.53
C VAL A 20 -4.20 -0.10 -85.76
N LEU A 21 -3.64 -1.12 -86.41
CA LEU A 21 -3.26 -2.37 -85.75
C LEU A 21 -2.11 -2.16 -84.75
N GLY A 22 -1.11 -1.34 -85.11
CA GLY A 22 0.01 -1.00 -84.24
C GLY A 22 -0.43 -0.21 -83.00
N THR A 23 -1.28 0.80 -83.15
CA THR A 23 -1.82 1.57 -82.01
C THR A 23 -2.72 0.73 -81.11
N SER A 24 -3.53 -0.17 -81.69
CA SER A 24 -4.35 -1.11 -80.93
C SER A 24 -3.50 -2.10 -80.13
N LEU A 25 -2.44 -2.67 -80.72
CA LEU A 25 -1.52 -3.56 -80.02
C LEU A 25 -0.78 -2.85 -78.87
N VAL A 26 -0.32 -1.62 -79.10
CA VAL A 26 0.31 -0.79 -78.04
C VAL A 26 -0.68 -0.50 -76.92
N TYR A 27 -1.93 -0.19 -77.24
CA TYR A 27 -2.99 0.01 -76.25
C TYR A 27 -3.22 -1.25 -75.40
N TYR A 28 -3.33 -2.43 -76.02
CA TYR A 28 -3.48 -3.70 -75.29
C TYR A 28 -2.29 -3.99 -74.37
N VAL A 29 -1.06 -3.78 -74.83
CA VAL A 29 0.15 -3.99 -74.00
C VAL A 29 0.18 -3.03 -72.81
N ILE A 30 -0.20 -1.77 -73.00
CA ILE A 30 -0.27 -0.78 -71.91
C ILE A 30 -1.36 -1.14 -70.91
N GLU A 31 -2.52 -1.61 -71.37
CA GLU A 31 -3.61 -2.01 -70.47
C GLU A 31 -3.25 -3.26 -69.66
N ASP A 32 -2.55 -4.21 -70.26
CA ASP A 32 -2.11 -5.43 -69.58
C ASP A 32 -1.00 -5.13 -68.55
N ASP A 33 -0.06 -4.23 -68.86
CA ASP A 33 0.95 -3.74 -67.89
C ASP A 33 0.29 -2.98 -66.72
N LYS A 34 -0.73 -2.16 -66.98
CA LYS A 34 -1.52 -1.49 -65.93
C LYS A 34 -2.22 -2.50 -65.03
N ARG A 35 -2.85 -3.54 -65.59
CA ARG A 35 -3.50 -4.62 -64.83
C ARG A 35 -2.49 -5.42 -64.01
N ALA A 36 -1.32 -5.73 -64.59
CA ALA A 36 -0.25 -6.43 -63.88
C ALA A 36 0.32 -5.60 -62.72
N LYS A 37 0.53 -4.29 -62.92
CA LYS A 37 0.94 -3.37 -61.86
C LYS A 37 -0.10 -3.30 -60.74
N ARG A 38 -1.38 -3.12 -61.08
CA ARG A 38 -2.50 -3.10 -60.11
C ARG A 38 -2.57 -4.37 -59.28
N ARG A 39 -2.41 -5.55 -59.89
CA ARG A 39 -2.37 -6.83 -59.16
C ARG A 39 -1.17 -6.92 -58.20
N ARG A 40 0.00 -6.43 -58.62
CA ARG A 40 1.21 -6.44 -57.77
C ARG A 40 1.04 -5.50 -56.57
N THR A 41 0.53 -4.29 -56.78
CA THR A 41 0.26 -3.34 -55.70
C THR A 41 -0.80 -3.86 -54.73
N ALA A 42 -1.89 -4.44 -55.25
CA ALA A 42 -2.94 -5.06 -54.43
C ALA A 42 -2.38 -6.20 -53.55
N LYS A 43 -1.57 -7.10 -54.12
CA LYS A 43 -0.90 -8.18 -53.35
C LYS A 43 0.10 -7.64 -52.33
N GLN A 44 0.81 -6.57 -52.64
CA GLN A 44 1.75 -5.96 -51.70
C GLN A 44 1.00 -5.32 -50.53
N ALA A 45 -0.09 -4.60 -50.80
CA ALA A 45 -0.95 -4.01 -49.79
C ALA A 45 -1.63 -5.08 -48.92
N GLU A 46 -2.10 -6.17 -49.52
CA GLU A 46 -2.63 -7.33 -48.81
C GLU A 46 -1.59 -7.90 -47.85
N ARG A 47 -0.38 -8.22 -48.32
CA ARG A 47 0.70 -8.75 -47.48
C ARG A 47 1.08 -7.79 -46.35
N ALA A 48 1.14 -6.50 -46.62
CA ALA A 48 1.43 -5.49 -45.60
C ALA A 48 0.31 -5.45 -44.53
N THR A 49 -0.94 -5.50 -44.95
CA THR A 49 -2.11 -5.50 -44.06
C THR A 49 -2.17 -6.79 -43.24
N LEU A 50 -1.90 -7.95 -43.84
CA LEU A 50 -1.83 -9.23 -43.12
C LEU A 50 -0.75 -9.21 -42.04
N ARG A 51 0.44 -8.70 -42.35
CA ARG A 51 1.52 -8.56 -41.35
C ARG A 51 1.11 -7.68 -40.18
N LEU A 52 0.39 -6.59 -40.44
CA LEU A 52 -0.14 -5.72 -39.40
C LEU A 52 -1.20 -6.43 -38.55
N LEU A 53 -2.11 -7.19 -39.18
CA LEU A 53 -3.10 -7.99 -38.45
C LEU A 53 -2.45 -9.10 -37.61
N ASP A 54 -1.41 -9.76 -38.12
CA ASP A 54 -0.66 -10.78 -37.39
C ASP A 54 0.15 -10.16 -36.23
N GLN A 55 0.68 -8.95 -36.41
CA GLN A 55 1.32 -8.19 -35.33
C GLN A 55 0.33 -7.84 -34.23
N ILE A 56 -0.87 -7.34 -34.58
CA ILE A 56 -1.93 -7.05 -33.62
C ILE A 56 -2.35 -8.32 -32.89
N GLN A 57 -2.48 -9.44 -33.60
CA GLN A 57 -2.78 -10.74 -32.99
C GLN A 57 -1.68 -11.18 -32.02
N SER A 58 -0.41 -10.99 -32.38
CA SER A 58 0.71 -11.28 -31.49
C SER A 58 0.68 -10.43 -30.22
N GLN A 59 0.40 -9.13 -30.34
CA GLN A 59 0.22 -8.24 -29.19
C GLN A 59 -0.98 -8.64 -28.33
N GLN A 60 -2.10 -9.03 -28.95
CA GLN A 60 -3.28 -9.54 -28.27
C GLN A 60 -2.96 -10.79 -27.43
N GLN A 61 -2.12 -11.71 -27.92
CA GLN A 61 -1.69 -12.89 -27.16
C GLN A 61 -0.82 -12.54 -25.94
N VAL A 62 0.02 -11.50 -26.04
CA VAL A 62 0.82 -11.01 -24.90
C VAL A 62 -0.09 -10.43 -23.81
N ILE A 63 -1.12 -9.68 -24.21
CA ILE A 63 -2.12 -9.13 -23.28
C ILE A 63 -2.92 -10.27 -22.64
N GLU A 64 -3.33 -11.27 -23.43
CA GLU A 64 -4.02 -12.46 -22.93
C GLU A 64 -3.21 -13.20 -21.85
N SER A 65 -1.90 -13.36 -22.06
CA SER A 65 -1.00 -13.94 -21.08
C SER A 65 -0.94 -13.11 -19.80
N SER A 66 -0.95 -11.78 -19.92
CA SER A 66 -0.93 -10.87 -18.77
C SER A 66 -2.22 -10.99 -17.95
N ILE A 67 -3.38 -10.98 -18.60
CA ILE A 67 -4.68 -11.19 -17.96
C ILE A 67 -4.74 -12.56 -17.28
N SER A 68 -4.33 -13.62 -18.00
CA SER A 68 -4.38 -14.99 -17.50
C SER A 68 -3.43 -15.24 -16.32
N SER A 69 -2.35 -14.45 -16.19
CA SER A 69 -1.47 -14.52 -15.03
C SER A 69 -2.10 -13.93 -13.76
N VAL A 70 -2.96 -12.92 -13.91
CA VAL A 70 -3.60 -12.23 -12.78
C VAL A 70 -4.91 -12.91 -12.38
N GLU A 71 -5.70 -13.37 -13.35
CA GLU A 71 -7.03 -13.96 -13.16
C GLU A 71 -7.14 -15.00 -12.02
N PRO A 72 -6.25 -15.99 -11.88
CA PRO A 72 -6.34 -16.98 -10.80
C PRO A 72 -5.90 -16.44 -9.43
N ILE A 73 -5.11 -15.36 -9.39
CA ILE A 73 -4.50 -14.84 -8.16
C ILE A 73 -5.22 -13.61 -7.58
N ILE A 74 -6.30 -13.13 -8.19
CA ILE A 74 -7.04 -11.92 -7.75
C ILE A 74 -7.44 -12.01 -6.27
N GLU A 75 -8.06 -13.12 -5.89
CA GLU A 75 -8.63 -13.37 -4.56
C GLU A 75 -7.61 -13.97 -3.57
N LEU A 76 -6.39 -14.26 -4.02
CA LEU A 76 -5.36 -14.75 -3.11
C LEU A 76 -4.87 -13.62 -2.20
N ASP A 77 -4.67 -13.96 -0.93
CA ASP A 77 -4.07 -13.08 0.06
C ASP A 77 -2.68 -12.64 -0.40
N CYS A 78 -2.47 -11.32 -0.39
CA CYS A 78 -1.21 -10.70 -0.74
C CYS A 78 -1.07 -9.36 -0.02
N ASP A 79 0.12 -8.78 -0.07
CA ASP A 79 0.35 -7.43 0.42
C ASP A 79 -0.32 -6.37 -0.48
N ASP A 80 -0.48 -5.16 0.06
CA ASP A 80 -1.09 -4.04 -0.67
C ASP A 80 -0.33 -3.70 -1.97
N LYS A 81 0.99 -3.93 -1.98
CA LYS A 81 1.82 -3.67 -3.15
C LYS A 81 1.54 -4.66 -4.27
N ALA A 82 1.51 -5.97 -3.98
CA ALA A 82 1.16 -6.96 -4.98
C ALA A 82 -0.30 -6.80 -5.42
N PHE A 83 -1.21 -6.43 -4.51
CA PHE A 83 -2.60 -6.17 -4.91
C PHE A 83 -2.70 -5.02 -5.90
N LYS A 84 -2.09 -3.87 -5.59
CA LYS A 84 -2.02 -2.72 -6.53
C LYS A 84 -1.36 -3.08 -7.85
N GLN A 85 -0.37 -3.97 -7.84
CA GLN A 85 0.24 -4.47 -9.08
C GLN A 85 -0.74 -5.28 -9.93
N LYS A 86 -1.61 -6.09 -9.31
CA LYS A 86 -2.70 -6.81 -10.02
C LYS A 86 -3.66 -5.80 -10.64
N GLU A 87 -4.10 -4.78 -9.88
CA GLU A 87 -4.97 -3.70 -10.38
C GLU A 87 -4.34 -2.98 -11.58
N TYR A 88 -3.09 -2.56 -11.43
CA TYR A 88 -2.33 -1.90 -12.48
C TYR A 88 -2.22 -2.76 -13.73
N THR A 89 -1.94 -4.06 -13.57
CA THR A 89 -1.79 -4.98 -14.71
C THR A 89 -3.08 -5.12 -15.51
N LEU A 90 -4.23 -5.23 -14.82
CA LEU A 90 -5.54 -5.27 -15.49
C LEU A 90 -5.90 -3.94 -16.14
N ALA A 91 -5.69 -2.82 -15.46
CA ALA A 91 -5.93 -1.49 -16.03
C ALA A 91 -5.05 -1.23 -17.26
N HIS A 92 -3.77 -1.57 -17.19
CA HIS A 92 -2.83 -1.44 -18.29
C HIS A 92 -3.22 -2.35 -19.47
N SER A 93 -3.64 -3.59 -19.18
CA SER A 93 -4.15 -4.50 -20.22
C SER A 93 -5.37 -3.93 -20.93
N ASN A 94 -6.29 -3.27 -20.20
CA ASN A 94 -7.45 -2.61 -20.77
C ASN A 94 -7.08 -1.50 -21.76
N GLU A 95 -6.15 -0.63 -21.37
CA GLU A 95 -5.65 0.44 -22.25
C GLU A 95 -5.00 -0.12 -23.53
N LEU A 96 -4.21 -1.19 -23.39
CA LEU A 96 -3.58 -1.83 -24.54
C LEU A 96 -4.62 -2.44 -25.49
N LEU A 97 -5.67 -3.11 -24.99
CA LEU A 97 -6.74 -3.64 -25.83
C LEU A 97 -7.50 -2.53 -26.56
N LEU A 98 -7.76 -1.39 -25.90
CA LEU A 98 -8.40 -0.24 -26.54
C LEU A 98 -7.53 0.32 -27.67
N ARG A 99 -6.21 0.41 -27.47
CA ARG A 99 -5.28 0.81 -28.53
C ARG A 99 -5.26 -0.18 -29.69
N LEU A 100 -5.34 -1.50 -29.44
CA LEU A 100 -5.42 -2.49 -30.51
C LEU A 100 -6.72 -2.34 -31.32
N MET A 101 -7.85 -2.05 -30.66
CA MET A 101 -9.11 -1.77 -31.34
C MET A 101 -9.03 -0.52 -32.22
N GLU A 102 -8.42 0.56 -31.73
CA GLU A 102 -8.19 1.77 -32.52
C GLU A 102 -7.34 1.49 -33.76
N GLN A 103 -6.27 0.71 -33.60
CA GLN A 103 -5.43 0.27 -34.71
C GLN A 103 -6.22 -0.57 -35.73
N LEU A 104 -7.07 -1.49 -35.26
CA LEU A 104 -7.93 -2.29 -36.13
C LEU A 104 -8.94 -1.43 -36.88
N ASP A 105 -9.53 -0.42 -36.25
CA ASP A 105 -10.47 0.50 -36.89
C ASP A 105 -9.82 1.33 -37.99
N ALA A 106 -8.55 1.69 -37.82
CA ALA A 106 -7.75 2.33 -38.87
C ALA A 106 -7.50 1.40 -40.08
N VAL A 107 -7.51 0.07 -39.89
CA VAL A 107 -7.40 -0.88 -41.01
C VAL A 107 -8.69 -0.88 -41.83
N ARG A 108 -8.60 -0.31 -43.03
CA ARG A 108 -9.67 -0.28 -44.04
C ARG A 108 -9.27 -1.12 -45.26
N PRO A 109 -9.54 -2.44 -45.25
CA PRO A 109 -9.01 -3.37 -46.26
C PRO A 109 -9.33 -2.97 -47.71
N LEU A 110 -10.54 -2.47 -47.97
CA LEU A 110 -10.95 -2.03 -49.30
C LEU A 110 -10.09 -0.86 -49.80
N THR A 111 -9.97 0.20 -49.00
CA THR A 111 -9.18 1.38 -49.33
C THR A 111 -7.69 1.05 -49.48
N LEU A 112 -7.17 0.15 -48.66
CA LEU A 112 -5.75 -0.24 -48.69
C LEU A 112 -5.39 -1.07 -49.93
N VAL A 113 -6.28 -1.96 -50.38
CA VAL A 113 -6.02 -2.86 -51.52
C VAL A 113 -6.34 -2.19 -52.86
N VAL A 114 -7.42 -1.40 -52.91
CA VAL A 114 -8.01 -0.89 -54.16
C VAL A 114 -7.72 0.59 -54.37
N GLY A 115 -7.50 1.36 -53.30
CA GLY A 115 -7.40 2.82 -53.33
C GLY A 115 -8.76 3.51 -53.13
N GLN A 116 -8.75 4.84 -53.17
CA GLN A 116 -9.97 5.65 -53.17
C GLN A 116 -10.53 5.74 -54.61
N ASP A 117 -11.85 5.64 -54.75
CA ASP A 117 -12.61 5.91 -55.99
C ASP A 117 -12.37 4.97 -57.19
N LEU A 118 -11.87 3.76 -56.93
CA LEU A 118 -11.71 2.72 -57.96
C LEU A 118 -12.67 1.55 -57.70
N GLU A 119 -13.33 1.07 -58.75
CA GLU A 119 -14.14 -0.15 -58.68
C GLU A 119 -13.24 -1.38 -58.49
N PRO A 120 -13.47 -2.19 -57.44
CA PRO A 120 -12.66 -3.36 -57.14
C PRO A 120 -12.91 -4.48 -58.13
N THR A 121 -11.83 -5.01 -58.71
CA THR A 121 -11.85 -6.23 -59.53
C THR A 121 -12.20 -7.45 -58.67
N GLU A 122 -12.70 -8.53 -59.28
CA GLU A 122 -13.05 -9.77 -58.57
C GLU A 122 -11.88 -10.31 -57.71
N PHE A 123 -10.67 -10.26 -58.27
CA PHE A 123 -9.45 -10.64 -57.56
C PHE A 123 -9.23 -9.79 -56.29
N GLU A 124 -9.39 -8.46 -56.38
CA GLU A 124 -9.23 -7.57 -55.24
C GLU A 124 -10.34 -7.77 -54.21
N ARG A 125 -11.57 -8.07 -54.64
CA ARG A 125 -12.69 -8.40 -53.73
C ARG A 125 -12.34 -9.62 -52.88
N GLN A 126 -11.81 -10.68 -53.49
CA GLN A 126 -11.36 -11.88 -52.77
C GLN A 126 -10.28 -11.56 -51.74
N LEU A 127 -9.27 -10.73 -52.09
CA LEU A 127 -8.24 -10.30 -51.13
C LEU A 127 -8.83 -9.50 -49.97
N VAL A 128 -9.73 -8.56 -50.27
CA VAL A 128 -10.40 -7.73 -49.28
C VAL A 128 -11.24 -8.56 -48.33
N ASP A 129 -11.95 -9.57 -48.84
CA ASP A 129 -12.78 -10.45 -48.01
C ASP A 129 -11.93 -11.33 -47.08
N ASN A 130 -10.79 -11.83 -47.55
CA ASN A 130 -9.82 -12.54 -46.70
C ASN A 130 -9.31 -11.64 -45.55
N LEU A 131 -8.94 -10.39 -45.87
CA LEU A 131 -8.51 -9.41 -44.88
C LEU A 131 -9.62 -9.05 -43.89
N LYS A 132 -10.86 -8.88 -44.35
CA LYS A 132 -12.02 -8.62 -43.48
C LYS A 132 -12.29 -9.78 -42.53
N ASN A 133 -12.23 -11.02 -43.02
CA ASN A 133 -12.44 -12.20 -42.19
C ASN A 133 -11.35 -12.31 -41.12
N LYS A 134 -10.08 -12.12 -41.48
CA LYS A 134 -8.98 -12.08 -40.50
C LYS A 134 -9.17 -10.95 -39.48
N LYS A 135 -9.49 -9.72 -39.94
CA LYS A 135 -9.76 -8.57 -39.07
C LYS A 135 -10.89 -8.88 -38.08
N ARG A 136 -12.00 -9.45 -38.56
CA ARG A 136 -13.15 -9.82 -37.73
C ARG A 136 -12.77 -10.83 -36.66
N ASN A 137 -12.02 -11.88 -37.01
CA ASN A 137 -11.56 -12.87 -36.03
C ASN A 137 -10.70 -12.23 -34.93
N VAL A 138 -9.81 -11.29 -35.28
CA VAL A 138 -8.99 -10.58 -34.29
C VAL A 138 -9.87 -9.69 -33.38
N ILE A 139 -10.86 -9.00 -33.96
CA ILE A 139 -11.83 -8.20 -33.18
C ILE A 139 -12.60 -9.09 -32.20
N ASP A 140 -13.10 -10.24 -32.66
CA ASP A 140 -13.85 -11.17 -31.82
C ASP A 140 -12.99 -11.70 -30.67
N SER A 141 -11.72 -12.03 -30.92
CA SER A 141 -10.76 -12.40 -29.87
C SER A 141 -10.50 -11.28 -28.86
N ILE A 142 -10.34 -10.03 -29.31
CA ILE A 142 -10.15 -8.88 -28.42
C ILE A 142 -11.40 -8.60 -27.58
N ASN A 143 -12.60 -8.70 -28.17
CA ASN A 143 -13.86 -8.53 -27.46
C ASN A 143 -14.04 -9.58 -26.35
N GLU A 144 -13.61 -10.81 -26.59
CA GLU A 144 -13.62 -11.84 -25.55
C GLU A 144 -12.65 -11.50 -24.40
N LEU A 145 -11.48 -10.94 -24.71
CA LEU A 145 -10.57 -10.45 -23.67
C LEU A 145 -11.17 -9.28 -22.87
N PHE A 146 -11.89 -8.35 -23.51
CA PHE A 146 -12.59 -7.29 -22.77
C PHE A 146 -13.61 -7.87 -21.78
N ARG A 147 -14.41 -8.86 -22.19
CA ARG A 147 -15.36 -9.52 -21.29
C ARG A 147 -14.67 -10.20 -20.12
N ARG A 148 -13.58 -10.93 -20.37
CA ARG A 148 -12.76 -11.54 -19.30
C ARG A 148 -12.19 -10.48 -18.36
N LEU A 149 -11.72 -9.36 -18.91
CA LEU A 149 -11.15 -8.26 -18.15
C LEU A 149 -12.21 -7.56 -17.28
N ASP A 150 -13.44 -7.39 -17.78
CA ASP A 150 -14.56 -6.87 -16.99
C ASP A 150 -14.86 -7.76 -15.78
N ILE A 151 -14.88 -9.09 -15.99
CA ILE A 151 -15.07 -10.06 -14.90
C ILE A 151 -13.92 -9.93 -13.88
N CYS A 152 -12.67 -9.89 -14.33
CA CYS A 152 -11.50 -9.70 -13.46
C CYS A 152 -11.56 -8.39 -12.68
N ASN A 153 -11.94 -7.29 -13.32
CA ASN A 153 -12.10 -5.99 -12.68
C ASN A 153 -13.17 -6.01 -11.59
N GLU A 154 -14.32 -6.65 -11.84
CA GLU A 154 -15.36 -6.80 -10.82
C GLU A 154 -14.89 -7.64 -9.63
N ARG A 155 -14.10 -8.69 -9.86
CA ARG A 155 -13.49 -9.48 -8.79
C ARG A 155 -12.48 -8.66 -7.98
N VAL A 156 -11.63 -7.89 -8.66
CA VAL A 156 -10.67 -6.98 -8.02
C VAL A 156 -11.39 -5.92 -7.18
N LYS A 157 -12.45 -5.28 -7.68
CA LYS A 157 -13.22 -4.30 -6.92
C LYS A 157 -13.80 -4.90 -5.63
N LYS A 158 -14.40 -6.10 -5.72
CA LYS A 158 -14.93 -6.81 -4.54
C LYS A 158 -13.84 -7.15 -3.54
N GLU A 159 -12.66 -7.51 -4.01
CA GLU A 159 -11.53 -7.81 -3.14
C GLU A 159 -10.94 -6.54 -2.51
N ALA A 160 -10.90 -5.42 -3.24
CA ALA A 160 -10.50 -4.12 -2.72
C ALA A 160 -11.42 -3.67 -1.58
N THR A 161 -12.75 -3.81 -1.75
CA THR A 161 -13.71 -3.47 -0.69
C THR A 161 -13.54 -4.35 0.55
N LYS A 162 -13.33 -5.66 0.38
CA LYS A 162 -13.07 -6.56 1.51
C LYS A 162 -11.79 -6.18 2.27
N ARG A 163 -10.71 -5.85 1.54
CA ARG A 163 -9.45 -5.41 2.15
C ARG A 163 -9.62 -4.09 2.91
N GLU A 164 -10.40 -3.15 2.37
CA GLU A 164 -10.71 -1.89 3.05
C GLU A 164 -11.52 -2.12 4.33
N GLU A 165 -12.53 -3.00 4.29
CA GLU A 165 -13.33 -3.37 5.46
C GLU A 165 -12.48 -4.06 6.53
N ALA A 166 -11.64 -5.01 6.14
CA ALA A 166 -10.72 -5.69 7.04
C ALA A 166 -9.71 -4.71 7.67
N ALA A 167 -9.20 -3.75 6.90
CA ALA A 167 -8.31 -2.72 7.42
C ALA A 167 -9.02 -1.78 8.41
N LYS A 168 -10.27 -1.40 8.14
CA LYS A 168 -11.10 -0.60 9.05
C LYS A 168 -11.41 -1.34 10.34
N GLU A 169 -11.76 -2.62 10.26
CA GLU A 169 -12.04 -3.45 11.42
C GLU A 169 -10.79 -3.64 12.28
N LYS A 170 -9.64 -3.94 11.66
CA LYS A 170 -8.36 -4.04 12.36
C LYS A 170 -8.00 -2.73 13.07
N ALA A 171 -8.19 -1.58 12.40
CA ALA A 171 -7.95 -0.27 13.00
C ALA A 171 -8.92 0.04 14.15
N ARG A 172 -10.16 -0.44 14.08
CA ARG A 172 -11.13 -0.31 15.18
C ARG A 172 -10.68 -1.13 16.39
N LEU A 173 -10.34 -2.39 16.18
CA LEU A 173 -9.86 -3.28 17.24
C LEU A 173 -8.59 -2.75 17.91
N GLU A 174 -7.64 -2.23 17.13
CA GLU A 174 -6.41 -1.63 17.67
C GLU A 174 -6.71 -0.39 18.52
N ARG A 175 -7.72 0.41 18.17
CA ARG A 175 -8.15 1.56 19.00
C ARG A 175 -8.84 1.10 20.28
N GLU A 176 -9.75 0.13 20.19
CA GLU A 176 -10.43 -0.45 21.35
C GLU A 176 -9.44 -1.09 22.33
N GLU A 177 -8.42 -1.78 21.82
CA GLU A 177 -7.35 -2.37 22.64
C GLU A 177 -6.49 -1.28 23.31
N LYS A 178 -6.09 -0.24 22.58
CA LYS A 178 -5.35 0.89 23.15
C LYS A 178 -6.16 1.63 24.22
N GLU A 179 -7.46 1.81 24.00
CA GLU A 179 -8.34 2.44 24.97
C GLU A 179 -8.52 1.58 26.21
N ARG A 180 -8.66 0.26 26.06
CA ARG A 180 -8.74 -0.68 27.19
C ARG A 180 -7.47 -0.63 28.02
N LEU A 181 -6.29 -0.69 27.38
CA LEU A 181 -5.00 -0.59 28.06
C LEU A 181 -4.82 0.75 28.78
N ALA A 182 -5.26 1.86 28.16
CA ALA A 182 -5.20 3.17 28.81
C ALA A 182 -6.09 3.26 30.05
N ARG A 183 -7.31 2.70 30.01
CA ARG A 183 -8.20 2.64 31.17
C ARG A 183 -7.64 1.75 32.29
N GLU A 184 -7.10 0.59 31.94
CA GLU A 184 -6.47 -0.32 32.91
C GLU A 184 -5.25 0.34 33.58
N GLU A 185 -4.44 1.09 32.83
CA GLU A 185 -3.31 1.84 33.38
C GLU A 185 -3.79 2.99 34.30
N GLU A 186 -4.86 3.69 33.93
CA GLU A 186 -5.44 4.76 34.77
C GLU A 186 -6.03 4.20 36.07
N GLU A 187 -6.76 3.08 36.02
CA GLU A 187 -7.27 2.41 37.21
C GLU A 187 -6.14 1.92 38.12
N ARG A 188 -5.07 1.35 37.54
CA ARG A 188 -3.89 0.93 38.31
C ARG A 188 -3.22 2.12 39.00
N LYS A 189 -3.09 3.26 38.32
CA LYS A 189 -2.53 4.49 38.90
C LYS A 189 -3.39 5.02 40.04
N LYS A 190 -4.73 5.03 39.88
CA LYS A 190 -5.66 5.44 40.95
C LYS A 190 -5.56 4.52 42.16
N ALA A 191 -5.50 3.20 41.94
CA ALA A 191 -5.33 2.24 43.02
C ALA A 191 -3.99 2.41 43.76
N GLU A 192 -2.89 2.63 43.03
CA GLU A 192 -1.57 2.89 43.63
C GLU A 192 -1.56 4.22 44.42
N GLU A 193 -2.21 5.28 43.91
CA GLU A 193 -2.32 6.55 44.62
C GLU A 193 -3.18 6.41 45.90
N GLU A 194 -4.28 5.65 45.84
CA GLU A 194 -5.12 5.37 47.00
C GLU A 194 -4.37 4.54 48.05
N GLU A 195 -3.60 3.54 47.63
CA GLU A 195 -2.74 2.75 48.53
C GLU A 195 -1.67 3.62 49.21
N ARG A 196 -1.00 4.50 48.45
CA ARG A 196 -0.03 5.46 49.00
C ARG A 196 -0.67 6.38 50.05
N LYS A 197 -1.88 6.90 49.78
CA LYS A 197 -2.62 7.73 50.75
C LYS A 197 -2.95 6.97 52.03
N ARG A 198 -3.39 5.70 51.92
CA ARG A 198 -3.67 4.85 53.10
C ARG A 198 -2.41 4.62 53.94
N ILE A 199 -1.28 4.34 53.30
CA ILE A 199 0.00 4.15 54.00
C ILE A 199 0.44 5.45 54.70
N GLU A 200 0.25 6.61 54.07
CA GLU A 200 0.58 7.91 54.66
C GLU A 200 -0.32 8.25 55.85
N GLU A 201 -1.63 8.02 55.75
CA GLU A 201 -2.58 8.21 56.84
C GLU A 201 -2.29 7.28 58.03
N GLU A 202 -1.97 6.00 57.78
CA GLU A 202 -1.62 5.04 58.82
C GLU A 202 -0.34 5.46 59.56
N LYS A 203 0.70 5.89 58.82
CA LYS A 203 1.92 6.43 59.43
C LYS A 203 1.64 7.69 60.27
N ALA A 204 0.77 8.58 59.79
CA ALA A 204 0.39 9.78 60.53
C ALA A 204 -0.39 9.44 61.80
N GLN A 205 -1.27 8.43 61.78
CA GLN A 205 -1.97 7.93 62.96
C GLN A 205 -0.99 7.32 63.96
N GLN A 206 -0.09 6.43 63.52
CA GLN A 206 0.94 5.83 64.38
C GLN A 206 1.80 6.90 65.05
N ALA A 207 2.21 7.94 64.32
CA ALA A 207 2.98 9.05 64.90
C ALA A 207 2.19 9.82 65.97
N ARG A 208 0.87 10.02 65.79
CA ARG A 208 0.01 10.67 66.79
C ARG A 208 -0.20 9.79 68.02
N GLU A 209 -0.46 8.50 67.83
CA GLU A 209 -0.60 7.54 68.92
C GLU A 209 0.68 7.42 69.75
N GLU A 210 1.84 7.43 69.08
CA GLU A 210 3.13 7.43 69.76
C GLU A 210 3.36 8.72 70.55
N GLN A 211 3.07 9.89 69.97
CA GLN A 211 3.11 11.17 70.69
C GLN A 211 2.18 11.18 71.91
N GLU A 212 0.95 10.66 71.78
CA GLU A 212 0.01 10.58 72.89
C GLU A 212 0.50 9.62 73.98
N ARG A 213 1.08 8.48 73.60
CA ARG A 213 1.67 7.53 74.55
C ARG A 213 2.84 8.16 75.30
N VAL A 214 3.75 8.83 74.61
CA VAL A 214 4.90 9.54 75.21
C VAL A 214 4.40 10.64 76.15
N ALA A 215 3.41 11.43 75.75
CA ALA A 215 2.84 12.48 76.59
C ALA A 215 2.17 11.93 77.87
N LYS A 216 1.44 10.81 77.76
CA LYS A 216 0.85 10.12 78.93
C LYS A 216 1.92 9.56 79.86
N GLU A 217 2.98 8.97 79.31
CA GLU A 217 4.10 8.42 80.08
C GLU A 217 4.87 9.54 80.80
N GLU A 218 5.13 10.67 80.14
CA GLU A 218 5.77 11.84 80.75
C GLU A 218 4.89 12.47 81.84
N ALA A 219 3.58 12.60 81.63
CA ALA A 219 2.65 13.10 82.65
C ALA A 219 2.59 12.18 83.88
N LEU A 220 2.64 10.86 83.67
CA LEU A 220 2.68 9.88 84.76
C LEU A 220 4.02 9.93 85.51
N ARG A 221 5.12 10.19 84.81
CA ARG A 221 6.43 10.44 85.41
C ARG A 221 6.41 11.68 86.28
N ARG A 222 5.89 12.81 85.79
CA ARG A 222 5.78 14.04 86.58
C ARG A 222 4.91 13.86 87.83
N MET A 223 3.79 13.14 87.74
CA MET A 223 2.97 12.82 88.91
C MET A 223 3.76 12.02 89.96
N ARG A 224 4.57 11.03 89.53
CA ARG A 224 5.42 10.27 90.46
C ARG A 224 6.56 11.11 91.02
N GLU A 225 7.19 11.94 90.20
CA GLU A 225 8.25 12.86 90.63
C GLU A 225 7.72 13.92 91.61
N GLU A 226 6.51 14.46 91.38
CA GLU A 226 5.82 15.36 92.31
C GLU A 226 5.40 14.65 93.60
N GLU A 227 4.96 13.39 93.53
CA GLU A 227 4.63 12.57 94.70
C GLU A 227 5.89 12.21 95.51
N GLU A 228 7.00 11.87 94.84
CA GLU A 228 8.31 11.66 95.45
C GLU A 228 8.87 12.95 96.05
N GLN A 229 8.73 14.10 95.36
CA GLN A 229 9.12 15.40 95.90
C GLN A 229 8.25 15.80 97.10
N ALA A 230 6.94 15.59 97.04
CA ALA A 230 6.04 15.84 98.17
C ALA A 230 6.35 14.92 99.36
N ALA A 231 6.70 13.65 99.11
CA ALA A 231 7.15 12.72 100.13
C ALA A 231 8.52 13.12 100.71
N GLN A 232 9.47 13.58 99.88
CA GLN A 232 10.74 14.11 100.34
C GLN A 232 10.58 15.43 101.10
N GLU A 233 9.64 16.30 100.73
CA GLU A 233 9.32 17.54 101.44
C GLU A 233 8.59 17.27 102.77
N ALA A 234 7.78 16.20 102.83
CA ALA A 234 7.17 15.72 104.08
C ALA A 234 8.22 15.10 105.01
N ILE A 235 9.16 14.31 104.48
CA ILE A 235 10.31 13.79 105.24
C ILE A 235 11.22 14.94 105.68
N ALA A 236 11.48 15.93 104.82
CA ALA A 236 12.26 17.13 105.16
C ALA A 236 11.60 17.96 106.27
N LYS A 237 10.26 18.06 106.27
CA LYS A 237 9.48 18.69 107.36
C LYS A 237 9.44 17.83 108.64
N GLU A 238 9.64 16.51 108.56
CA GLU A 238 9.84 15.65 109.73
C GLU A 238 11.30 15.66 110.24
N THR A 239 12.28 15.95 109.39
CA THR A 239 13.71 16.01 109.76
C THR A 239 14.21 17.39 110.21
N ASP A 240 13.40 18.46 110.13
CA ASP A 240 13.72 19.78 110.73
C ASP A 240 13.44 19.81 112.26
N ASN A 241 13.61 18.65 112.91
CA ASN A 241 13.44 18.43 114.34
C ASN A 241 14.37 17.31 114.86
N HIS A 242 15.59 17.14 114.32
CA HIS A 242 16.68 16.61 115.15
C HIS A 242 18.06 16.88 114.56
N ASP A 243 18.84 17.61 115.35
CA ASP A 243 20.24 17.96 115.15
C ASP A 243 21.21 16.76 115.12
N ASP A 244 22.32 17.02 114.42
CA ASP A 244 23.71 16.71 114.76
C ASP A 244 24.30 15.26 114.67
N ASP A 245 25.17 15.13 113.65
CA ASP A 245 26.63 14.97 113.80
C ASP A 245 27.21 13.57 114.15
N LYS A 246 27.88 12.92 113.17
CA LYS A 246 29.34 12.58 113.21
C LYS A 246 29.82 11.53 112.18
N SER A 247 30.80 11.98 111.38
CA SER A 247 32.12 11.38 111.07
C SER A 247 32.32 9.89 110.66
N PHE A 248 33.00 9.75 109.51
CA PHE A 248 34.31 9.07 109.28
C PHE A 248 34.37 7.74 108.49
N GLU A 249 35.13 7.84 107.39
CA GLU A 249 36.16 6.93 106.81
C GLU A 249 35.84 5.60 106.08
N GLU A 250 36.17 5.63 104.77
CA GLU A 250 37.28 4.91 104.10
C GLU A 250 37.02 3.68 103.18
N ILE A 251 37.73 3.76 102.03
CA ILE A 251 38.33 2.71 101.15
C ILE A 251 37.54 2.15 99.93
N GLN A 252 37.98 2.67 98.76
CA GLN A 252 38.40 2.04 97.48
C GLN A 252 37.58 0.92 96.81
N SER A 253 37.35 1.08 95.50
CA SER A 253 37.94 0.20 94.45
C SER A 253 37.41 0.50 93.03
N ASN A 254 38.36 0.72 92.12
CA ASN A 254 38.37 0.42 90.67
C ASN A 254 37.55 1.23 89.65
N GLY A 255 38.25 1.65 88.59
CA GLY A 255 37.83 1.23 87.25
C GLY A 255 37.58 2.27 86.16
N GLN A 256 38.54 3.18 85.94
CA GLN A 256 39.17 3.48 84.63
C GLN A 256 38.33 3.69 83.33
N VAL A 257 38.68 4.81 82.67
CA VAL A 257 38.70 5.13 81.21
C VAL A 257 37.56 5.99 80.64
N GLU A 258 37.81 7.31 80.66
CA GLU A 258 37.44 8.23 79.58
C GLU A 258 38.42 8.06 78.41
N VAL A 259 37.94 8.07 77.15
CA VAL A 259 38.50 8.90 76.06
C VAL A 259 37.44 9.10 74.96
N SER A 260 37.39 10.34 74.44
CA SER A 260 37.38 10.66 73.00
C SER A 260 36.07 11.14 72.35
N TYR A 261 35.94 12.47 72.28
CA TYR A 261 35.37 13.21 71.14
C TYR A 261 35.90 12.69 69.79
N ILE A 262 35.04 12.59 68.77
CA ILE A 262 35.39 12.89 67.36
C ILE A 262 34.20 13.59 66.67
N GLU A 263 34.53 14.72 66.08
CA GLU A 263 33.76 15.59 65.19
C GLU A 263 33.88 15.12 63.73
N LEU A 264 32.88 15.51 62.91
CA LEU A 264 32.94 15.75 61.46
C LEU A 264 33.01 14.56 60.48
N ASN A 265 32.02 14.45 59.58
CA ASN A 265 32.15 15.06 58.25
C ASN A 265 30.87 14.94 57.40
N GLU A 266 30.50 16.08 56.81
CA GLU A 266 29.84 16.17 55.51
C GLU A 266 30.70 15.48 54.45
N VAL A 267 30.09 14.71 53.53
CA VAL A 267 30.55 14.58 52.14
C VAL A 267 29.33 14.26 51.26
N GLN A 268 29.10 15.14 50.29
CA GLN A 268 28.31 14.94 49.08
C GLN A 268 28.87 13.77 48.25
N GLU A 269 28.04 13.03 47.51
CA GLU A 269 28.31 12.76 46.08
C GLU A 269 27.12 12.08 45.40
N GLU A 270 26.77 12.68 44.26
CA GLU A 270 26.17 12.18 43.00
C GLU A 270 24.94 11.26 42.98
#